data_AF-A0A944WM64-F1
#
_entry.id   AF-A0A944WM64-F1
#
_cell.length_a   1.000
_cell.length_b   1.000
_cell.length_c   1.000
_cell.angle_alpha   90.00
_cell.angle_beta   90.00
_cell.angle_gamma   90.00
#
_symmetry.space_group_name_H-M   'P 1'
#
loop_
_entity.id
_entity.type
_entity.pdbx_description
1 polymer ?
#
loop_
_entity_poly.entity_id
_entity_poly.type
_entity_poly.pdbx_seq_one_letter_code
_entity_poly.pdbx_strand_id
1 'polypeptide(L)' 'MALQTPLSWLEDFVELNQSPDDLAERLTTAGLEVETIEKIGENWGEYCVIGQIKKIRKHPNADALHLVDVEF' A
#
# COMPACT_ATOMS: atom_id res chain seq x y z
N MET A 1 3.19 -10.69 19.27
CA MET A 1 3.46 -9.42 18.58
C MET A 1 3.43 -9.75 17.10
N ALA A 2 2.52 -9.17 16.33
CA ALA A 2 2.49 -9.39 14.88
C ALA A 2 3.48 -8.44 14.22
N LEU A 3 4.36 -8.97 13.37
CA LEU A 3 5.31 -8.21 12.56
C LEU A 3 4.79 -8.15 11.13
N GLN A 4 4.59 -6.94 10.60
CA GLN A 4 4.24 -6.73 9.20
C GLN A 4 5.34 -5.89 8.55
N THR A 5 5.81 -6.33 7.39
CA THR A 5 6.88 -5.66 6.65
C THR A 5 6.61 -5.68 5.14
N PRO A 6 6.94 -4.60 4.40
CA PRO A 6 6.95 -4.64 2.95
C PRO A 6 8.00 -5.61 2.42
N LEU A 7 7.68 -6.33 1.34
CA LEU A 7 8.66 -7.15 0.62
C LEU A 7 9.82 -6.31 0.07
N SER A 8 9.52 -5.12 -0.45
CA SER A 8 10.54 -4.19 -0.97
C SER A 8 11.56 -3.76 0.09
N TRP A 9 11.18 -3.72 1.37
CA TRP A 9 12.12 -3.42 2.44
C TRP A 9 13.05 -4.59 2.74
N LEU A 10 12.57 -5.83 2.60
CA LEU A 10 13.41 -7.02 2.77
C LEU A 10 14.47 -7.14 1.67
N GLU A 11 14.15 -6.67 0.45
CA GLU A 11 15.07 -6.63 -0.68
C GLU A 11 16.32 -5.76 -0.41
N ASP A 12 16.23 -4.78 0.49
CA ASP A 12 17.37 -3.97 0.91
C ASP A 12 18.43 -4.79 1.68
N PHE A 13 18.08 -5.99 2.18
CA PHE A 13 18.96 -6.84 2.98
C PHE A 13 19.34 -8.14 2.29
N VAL A 14 18.48 -8.66 1.40
CA VAL A 14 18.70 -9.94 0.73
C VAL A 14 18.02 -9.97 -0.63
N GLU A 15 18.66 -10.61 -1.61
CA GLU A 15 18.06 -10.86 -2.91
C GLU A 15 16.88 -11.84 -2.79
N LEU A 16 15.69 -11.40 -3.24
CA LEU A 16 14.48 -12.22 -3.28
C LEU A 16 14.17 -12.62 -4.73
N ASN A 17 14.48 -13.88 -5.06
CA ASN A 17 14.25 -14.45 -6.40
C ASN A 17 12.98 -15.30 -6.51
N GLN A 18 12.21 -15.43 -5.42
CA GLN A 18 11.06 -16.33 -5.30
C GLN A 18 9.75 -15.55 -5.33
N SER A 19 8.64 -16.21 -5.63
CA SER A 19 7.33 -15.57 -5.48
C SER A 19 7.01 -15.30 -4.00
N PRO A 20 6.11 -14.34 -3.69
CA PRO A 20 5.68 -14.09 -2.32
C PRO A 20 5.16 -15.35 -1.59
N ASP A 21 4.45 -16.22 -2.30
CA ASP A 21 3.88 -17.45 -1.75
C ASP A 21 4.99 -18.47 -1.41
N ASP A 22 5.95 -18.68 -2.31
CA ASP A 22 7.09 -19.57 -2.06
C ASP A 22 7.95 -19.08 -0.88
N LEU A 23 8.15 -17.76 -0.79
CA LEU A 23 8.87 -17.15 0.32
C LEU A 23 8.13 -17.37 1.64
N ALA A 24 6.80 -17.22 1.66
CA ALA A 24 5.99 -17.44 2.85
C ALA A 24 6.04 -18.90 3.33
N GLU A 25 5.99 -19.88 2.41
CA GLU A 25 6.14 -21.30 2.74
C GLU A 25 7.52 -21.58 3.35
N ARG A 26 8.57 -20.98 2.76
CA ARG A 26 9.95 -21.16 3.23
C ARG A 26 10.18 -20.54 4.61
N LEU A 27 9.63 -19.35 4.87
CA LEU A 27 9.66 -18.71 6.19
C LEU A 27 8.90 -19.57 7.21
N THR A 28 7.71 -20.05 6.87
CA THR A 28 6.89 -20.89 7.74
C THR A 28 7.62 -22.19 8.10
N THR A 29 8.27 -22.82 7.13
CA THR A 29 9.09 -24.03 7.34
C THR A 29 10.30 -23.75 8.24
N ALA A 30 10.87 -22.54 8.16
CA ALA A 30 11.96 -22.10 9.03
C ALA A 30 11.50 -21.71 10.46
N GLY A 31 10.20 -21.83 10.77
CA GLY A 31 9.61 -21.50 12.07
C GLY A 31 9.12 -20.05 12.19
N LEU A 32 9.12 -19.30 11.09
CA LEU A 32 8.58 -17.94 11.00
C LEU A 32 7.26 -17.98 10.23
N GLU A 33 6.18 -18.31 10.93
CA GLU A 33 4.86 -18.44 10.31
C GLU A 33 4.39 -17.14 9.66
N VAL A 34 3.93 -17.24 8.41
CA VAL A 34 3.34 -16.13 7.66
C VAL A 34 1.82 -16.32 7.62
N GLU A 35 1.11 -15.50 8.38
CA GLU A 35 -0.36 -15.58 8.48
C GLU A 35 -1.08 -15.03 7.25
N THR A 36 -0.55 -13.97 6.63
CA THR A 36 -1.24 -13.26 5.54
C THR A 36 -0.23 -12.55 4.63
N ILE A 37 -0.55 -12.54 3.33
CA ILE A 37 0.13 -11.73 2.32
C ILE A 37 -0.88 -10.75 1.75
N GLU A 38 -0.58 -9.45 1.84
CA GLU A 38 -1.45 -8.39 1.33
C GLU A 38 -0.79 -7.70 0.12
N LYS A 39 -1.49 -7.71 -1.01
CA LYS A 39 -1.06 -6.99 -2.21
C LYS A 39 -1.74 -5.63 -2.27
N ILE A 40 -0.98 -4.58 -2.02
CA ILE A 40 -1.48 -3.21 -2.02
C ILE A 40 -1.57 -2.70 -3.47
N GLY A 41 -2.70 -2.08 -3.83
CA GLY A 41 -2.86 -1.35 -5.09
C GLY A 41 -3.33 -2.13 -6.31
N GLU A 42 -3.54 -3.45 -6.20
CA GLU A 42 -3.96 -4.30 -7.32
C GLU A 42 -5.29 -3.84 -7.97
N ASN A 43 -6.18 -3.25 -7.17
CA ASN A 43 -7.54 -2.87 -7.61
C ASN A 43 -7.76 -1.35 -7.66
N TRP A 44 -6.71 -0.52 -7.68
CA TRP A 44 -6.87 0.94 -7.72
C TRP A 44 -7.32 1.47 -9.09
N GLY A 45 -7.12 0.68 -10.16
CA GLY A 45 -7.50 1.04 -11.52
C GLY A 45 -6.66 2.18 -12.11
N GLU A 46 -6.92 2.49 -13.38
CA GLU A 46 -6.12 3.46 -14.16
C GLU A 46 -6.31 4.93 -13.73
N TYR A 47 -7.36 5.23 -12.97
CA TYR A 47 -7.69 6.59 -12.56
C TYR A 47 -7.09 7.00 -11.20
N CYS A 48 -6.29 6.14 -10.57
CA CYS A 48 -5.55 6.47 -9.36
C CYS A 48 -4.23 7.15 -9.71
N VAL A 49 -4.22 8.49 -9.65
CA VAL A 49 -3.08 9.32 -10.04
C VAL A 49 -2.66 10.25 -8.92
N ILE A 50 -1.43 10.76 -9.01
CA ILE A 50 -0.93 11.78 -8.09
C ILE A 50 -1.49 13.13 -8.51
N GLY A 51 -2.24 13.78 -7.62
CA GLY A 51 -2.76 15.13 -7.83
C GLY A 51 -2.21 16.14 -6.82
N GLN A 52 -1.99 17.38 -7.27
CA GLN A 52 -1.66 18.51 -6.42
C GLN A 52 -2.90 19.36 -6.15
N ILE A 53 -3.16 19.63 -4.86
CA ILE A 53 -4.20 20.58 -4.45
C ILE A 53 -3.73 22.01 -4.74
N LYS A 54 -4.51 22.75 -5.53
CA LYS A 54 -4.26 24.17 -5.82
C LYS A 54 -5.04 25.11 -4.92
N LYS A 55 -6.26 24.74 -4.53
CA LYS A 55 -7.12 25.58 -3.70
C LYS A 55 -8.14 24.76 -2.93
N ILE A 56 -8.46 25.22 -1.72
CA ILE A 56 -9.47 24.63 -0.84
C ILE A 56 -10.45 25.73 -0.42
N ARG A 57 -11.76 25.47 -0.49
CA ARG A 57 -12.84 26.37 -0.04
C ARG A 57 -13.88 25.58 0.76
N LYS A 58 -14.54 26.20 1.74
CA LYS A 58 -15.64 25.57 2.48
C LYS A 58 -16.84 25.31 1.56
N HIS A 59 -17.49 24.15 1.69
CA HIS A 59 -18.70 23.88 0.93
C HIS A 59 -19.86 24.78 1.42
N PRO A 60 -20.60 25.46 0.52
CA PRO A 60 -21.60 26.45 0.92
C PRO A 60 -22.75 25.85 1.74
N ASN A 61 -23.07 24.58 1.50
CA ASN A 61 -24.24 23.91 2.09
C ASN A 61 -23.88 22.72 3.00
N ALA A 62 -22.59 22.53 3.35
CA ALA A 62 -22.18 21.39 4.17
C ALA A 62 -20.93 21.72 5.00
N ASP A 63 -21.05 21.67 6.32
CA ASP A 63 -19.98 22.07 7.22
C ASP A 63 -18.78 21.10 7.23
N ALA A 64 -19.01 19.82 6.93
CA ALA A 64 -17.98 18.79 6.92
C ALA A 64 -17.25 18.64 5.57
N LEU A 65 -17.66 19.39 4.53
CA LEU A 65 -17.14 19.24 3.17
C LEU A 65 -16.36 20.46 2.69
N HIS A 66 -15.41 20.20 1.79
CA HIS A 66 -14.59 21.21 1.13
C HIS A 66 -14.66 21.05 -0.39
N LEU A 67 -14.64 22.16 -1.10
CA LEU A 67 -14.46 22.23 -2.55
C LEU A 67 -12.97 22.39 -2.84
N VAL A 68 -12.40 21.45 -3.60
CA VAL A 68 -10.96 21.38 -3.87
C VAL A 68 -10.70 21.49 -5.36
N ASP A 69 -9.86 22.45 -5.76
CA ASP A 69 -9.32 22.52 -7.13
C ASP A 69 -8.02 21.70 -7.14
N VAL A 70 -7.91 20.75 -8.06
CA VAL A 70 -6.76 19.83 -8.20
C VAL A 70 -6.16 19.90 -9.61
N GLU A 71 -4.84 19.71 -9.70
CA GLU A 71 -4.11 19.44 -10.95
C GLU A 71 -3.54 18.03 -10.84
N PHE A 72 -3.81 17.15 -11.82
CA PHE A 72 -3.43 15.73 -11.82
C PHE A 72 -3.06 15.28 -13.23
#